data_AF-A0A966DJ81-F1
#
_entry.id   AF-A0A966DJ81-F1
#
_cell.length_a   1.000
_cell.length_b   1.000
_cell.length_c   1.000
_cell.angle_alpha   90.00
_cell.angle_beta   90.00
_cell.angle_gamma   90.00
#
_symmetry.space_group_name_H-M   'P 1'
#
loop_
_entity.id
_entity.type
_entity.pdbx_description
1 polymer ?
#
loop_
_entity_poly.entity_id
_entity_poly.type
_entity_poly.pdbx_seq_one_letter_code
_entity_poly.pdbx_strand_id
1 'polypeptide(L)'
;ERFILKAASYMATRWEFSIVYQTSQFLSNIDRVKEAVEEEIEDYYELISVRKMAMNKKISKIVDLSGRLRFQKRWAQTPRIPETSVLGHMLIVAILGYFYSLFSKACDGRLVNNFFCALFHDFPEALTRDIISPVKYSVSGLDDIISEFEIKMIEEEILPYLPEGLLKEFKYLLGLYGDNQKNEFLNRIYEHEIVPVEDMDAYNEDKFNAIDGKALKNCDNLAAFIEATLSISHGVKSKELIQGKEHILKKLKEKGKIGKADFYALALEIETYLGV
;
A
#
# COMPACT_ATOMS: atom_id res chain seq x y z
N GLU A 1 18.40 -6.34 -12.49
CA GLU A 1 16.99 -5.92 -12.38
C GLU A 1 16.00 -6.94 -12.95
N ARG A 2 15.92 -7.15 -14.28
CA ARG A 2 14.93 -8.06 -14.90
C ARG A 2 14.84 -9.46 -14.27
N PHE A 3 15.97 -10.03 -13.88
CA PHE A 3 16.02 -11.34 -13.22
C PHE A 3 15.33 -11.33 -11.85
N ILE A 4 15.57 -10.30 -11.02
CA ILE A 4 14.93 -10.13 -9.72
C ILE A 4 13.41 -9.94 -9.88
N LEU A 5 12.98 -9.16 -10.87
CA LEU A 5 11.56 -8.94 -11.15
C LEU A 5 10.85 -10.24 -11.59
N LYS A 6 11.50 -11.05 -12.44
CA LYS A 6 10.98 -12.38 -12.81
C LYS A 6 10.86 -13.29 -11.59
N ALA A 7 11.91 -13.35 -10.75
CA ALA A 7 11.87 -14.11 -9.50
C ALA A 7 10.73 -13.65 -8.59
N ALA A 8 10.55 -12.34 -8.39
CA ALA A 8 9.49 -11.79 -7.56
C ALA A 8 8.09 -12.15 -8.09
N SER A 9 7.87 -12.00 -9.41
CA SER A 9 6.62 -12.41 -10.07
C SER A 9 6.35 -13.90 -9.85
N TYR A 10 7.38 -14.73 -10.03
CA TYR A 10 7.25 -16.17 -9.88
C TYR A 10 6.98 -16.60 -8.44
N MET A 11 7.64 -15.97 -7.46
CA MET A 11 7.37 -16.23 -6.04
C MET A 11 5.93 -15.88 -5.65
N ALA A 12 5.34 -14.83 -6.23
CA ALA A 12 3.92 -14.53 -6.05
C ALA A 12 3.02 -15.63 -6.65
N THR A 13 3.32 -16.09 -7.86
CA THR A 13 2.61 -17.21 -8.51
C THR A 13 2.67 -18.48 -7.66
N ARG A 14 3.85 -18.84 -7.16
CA ARG A 14 4.03 -20.01 -6.30
C ARG A 14 3.24 -19.88 -5.00
N TRP A 15 3.28 -18.71 -4.36
CA TRP A 15 2.52 -18.45 -3.13
C TRP A 15 1.00 -18.63 -3.38
N GLU A 16 0.46 -18.05 -4.44
CA GLU A 16 -0.95 -18.23 -4.82
C GLU A 16 -1.28 -19.69 -5.16
N PHE A 17 -0.41 -20.37 -5.91
CA PHE A 17 -0.58 -21.77 -6.24
C PHE A 17 -0.63 -22.65 -5.00
N SER A 18 0.15 -22.34 -3.95
CA SER A 18 0.13 -23.12 -2.70
C SER A 18 -1.25 -23.13 -2.02
N ILE A 19 -2.02 -22.04 -2.16
CA ILE A 19 -3.39 -21.92 -1.65
C ILE A 19 -4.35 -22.73 -2.53
N VAL A 20 -4.25 -22.58 -3.85
CA VAL A 20 -5.09 -23.30 -4.81
C VAL A 20 -4.86 -24.80 -4.74
N TYR A 21 -3.61 -25.23 -4.58
CA TYR A 21 -3.23 -26.64 -4.48
C TYR A 21 -3.98 -27.34 -3.35
N GLN A 22 -4.12 -26.70 -2.17
CA GLN A 22 -4.82 -27.28 -1.02
C GLN A 22 -6.29 -27.59 -1.32
N THR A 23 -6.97 -26.73 -2.09
CA THR A 23 -8.39 -26.91 -2.43
C THR A 23 -8.61 -27.73 -3.69
N SER A 24 -7.56 -27.97 -4.49
CA SER A 24 -7.64 -28.56 -5.82
C SER A 24 -7.01 -29.96 -5.93
N GLN A 25 -6.71 -30.61 -4.79
CA GLN A 25 -6.06 -31.94 -4.76
C GLN A 25 -6.86 -33.04 -5.47
N PHE A 26 -8.17 -32.83 -5.66
CA PHE A 26 -9.04 -33.77 -6.37
C PHE A 26 -8.87 -33.71 -7.90
N LEU A 27 -8.21 -32.68 -8.46
CA LEU A 27 -8.03 -32.52 -9.89
C LEU A 27 -6.89 -33.41 -10.40
N SER A 28 -7.14 -34.12 -11.50
CA SER A 28 -6.09 -34.83 -12.23
C SER A 28 -5.00 -33.85 -12.70
N ASN A 29 -3.72 -34.24 -12.55
CA ASN A 29 -2.52 -33.48 -12.93
C ASN A 29 -2.11 -32.31 -12.02
N ILE A 30 -2.80 -32.07 -10.90
CA ILE A 30 -2.42 -30.97 -9.99
C ILE A 30 -0.99 -31.13 -9.42
N ASP A 31 -0.56 -32.38 -9.18
CA ASP A 31 0.80 -32.68 -8.73
C ASP A 31 1.87 -32.39 -9.79
N ARG A 32 1.55 -32.61 -11.08
CA ARG A 32 2.45 -32.23 -12.18
C ARG A 32 2.62 -30.72 -12.27
N VAL A 33 1.56 -29.95 -12.02
CA VAL A 33 1.65 -28.48 -11.95
C VAL A 33 2.50 -28.05 -10.76
N LYS A 34 2.35 -28.72 -9.61
CA LYS A 34 3.18 -28.46 -8.43
C LYS A 34 4.65 -28.74 -8.69
N GLU A 35 4.99 -29.85 -9.34
CA GLU A 35 6.37 -30.17 -9.73
C GLU A 35 6.95 -29.08 -10.63
N ALA A 36 6.24 -28.67 -11.68
CA ALA A 36 6.68 -27.58 -12.57
C ALA A 36 6.86 -26.23 -11.82
N VAL A 37 5.97 -25.95 -10.85
CA VAL A 37 6.04 -24.74 -10.01
C VAL A 37 7.20 -24.80 -9.00
N GLU A 38 7.70 -25.98 -8.63
CA GLU A 38 8.88 -26.09 -7.76
C GLU A 38 10.18 -26.13 -8.58
N GLU A 39 10.19 -26.76 -9.76
CA GLU A 39 11.34 -26.80 -10.67
C GLU A 39 11.78 -25.40 -11.13
N GLU A 40 10.86 -24.54 -11.54
CA GLU A 40 11.23 -23.19 -12.02
C GLU A 40 11.69 -22.25 -10.86
N ILE A 41 11.51 -22.63 -9.58
CA ILE A 41 12.14 -21.89 -8.46
C ILE A 41 13.66 -22.06 -8.50
N GLU A 42 14.14 -23.22 -8.95
CA GLU A 42 15.56 -23.56 -8.92
C GLU A 42 16.38 -22.58 -9.77
N ASP A 43 15.81 -22.06 -10.86
CA ASP A 43 16.39 -21.03 -11.71
C ASP A 43 16.72 -19.74 -10.95
N TYR A 44 16.02 -19.48 -9.84
CA TYR A 44 16.17 -18.28 -9.03
C TYR A 44 16.91 -18.53 -7.71
N TYR A 45 17.42 -19.75 -7.47
CA TYR A 45 18.12 -20.07 -6.24
C TYR A 45 19.42 -19.31 -6.03
N GLU A 46 20.00 -18.62 -7.00
CA GLU A 46 21.13 -17.71 -6.74
C GLU A 46 20.74 -16.55 -5.80
N LEU A 47 19.46 -16.14 -5.80
CA LEU A 47 18.93 -15.11 -4.92
C LEU A 47 18.75 -15.66 -3.50
N ILE A 48 19.50 -15.10 -2.55
CA ILE A 48 19.45 -15.49 -1.12
C ILE A 48 18.00 -15.43 -0.59
N SER A 49 17.24 -14.40 -0.96
CA SER A 49 15.86 -14.22 -0.53
C SER A 49 14.96 -15.34 -1.05
N VAL A 50 15.14 -15.79 -2.30
CA VAL A 50 14.36 -16.91 -2.87
C VAL A 50 14.65 -18.19 -2.13
N ARG A 51 15.92 -18.53 -1.85
CA ARG A 51 16.28 -19.70 -1.03
C ARG A 51 15.63 -19.64 0.35
N LYS A 52 15.70 -18.48 1.01
CA LYS A 52 15.08 -18.27 2.33
C LYS A 52 13.56 -18.45 2.29
N MET A 53 12.89 -17.96 1.25
CA MET A 53 11.45 -18.14 1.06
C MET A 53 11.09 -19.60 0.79
N ALA A 54 11.85 -20.29 -0.07
CA ALA A 54 11.64 -21.70 -0.37
C ALA A 54 11.83 -22.62 0.84
N MET A 55 12.75 -22.27 1.74
CA MET A 55 12.95 -22.97 3.01
C MET A 55 11.99 -22.49 4.13
N ASN A 56 10.94 -21.73 3.79
CA ASN A 56 9.97 -21.16 4.73
C ASN A 56 10.59 -20.42 5.93
N LYS A 57 11.65 -19.63 5.68
CA LYS A 57 12.32 -18.81 6.72
C LYS A 57 11.54 -17.52 6.99
N LYS A 58 12.02 -16.74 7.96
CA LYS A 58 11.38 -15.49 8.46
C LYS A 58 10.74 -14.61 7.37
N ILE A 59 11.46 -14.30 6.29
CA ILE A 59 10.96 -13.44 5.20
C ILE A 59 9.68 -13.96 4.53
N SER A 60 9.43 -15.27 4.55
CA SER A 60 8.21 -15.87 4.01
C SER A 60 6.96 -15.37 4.72
N LYS A 61 7.08 -15.00 6.01
CA LYS A 61 6.00 -14.35 6.77
C LYS A 61 5.62 -13.00 6.19
N ILE A 62 6.58 -12.21 5.72
CA ILE A 62 6.30 -10.91 5.06
C ILE A 62 5.52 -11.14 3.77
N VAL A 63 5.96 -12.10 2.95
CA VAL A 63 5.25 -12.47 1.71
C VAL A 63 3.84 -12.97 1.99
N ASP A 64 3.67 -13.80 3.03
CA ASP A 64 2.36 -14.28 3.46
C ASP A 64 1.44 -13.13 3.91
N LEU A 65 1.94 -12.19 4.73
CA LEU A 65 1.18 -11.01 5.12
C LEU A 65 0.77 -10.16 3.91
N SER A 66 1.68 -9.92 2.96
CA SER A 66 1.37 -9.19 1.72
C SER A 66 0.31 -9.92 0.89
N GLY A 67 0.43 -11.25 0.78
CA GLY A 67 -0.52 -12.06 0.02
C GLY A 67 -1.93 -12.07 0.62
N ARG A 68 -2.08 -12.01 1.95
CA ARG A 68 -3.40 -11.92 2.61
C ARG A 68 -4.19 -10.68 2.19
N LEU A 69 -3.52 -9.56 1.95
CA LEU A 69 -4.14 -8.31 1.51
C LEU A 69 -4.85 -8.42 0.15
N ARG A 70 -4.50 -9.44 -0.66
CA ARG A 70 -5.20 -9.77 -1.91
C ARG A 70 -6.64 -10.22 -1.68
N PHE A 71 -6.89 -10.86 -0.54
CA PHE A 71 -8.20 -11.41 -0.18
C PHE A 71 -9.02 -10.48 0.73
N GLN A 72 -8.39 -9.45 1.29
CA GLN A 72 -9.08 -8.41 2.04
C GLN A 72 -9.72 -7.42 1.06
N LYS A 73 -11.06 -7.35 1.07
CA LYS A 73 -11.83 -6.48 0.18
C LYS A 73 -12.04 -5.13 0.84
N ARG A 74 -11.84 -4.05 0.07
CA ARG A 74 -12.21 -2.70 0.49
C ARG A 74 -13.70 -2.46 0.31
N TRP A 75 -14.24 -1.50 1.06
CA TRP A 75 -15.67 -1.21 1.10
C TRP A 75 -16.49 -2.46 1.52
N ALA A 76 -15.98 -3.24 2.48
CA ALA A 76 -16.51 -4.57 2.81
C ALA A 76 -18.01 -4.60 3.18
N GLN A 77 -18.56 -3.48 3.66
CA GLN A 77 -19.97 -3.34 4.02
C GLN A 77 -20.86 -2.84 2.87
N THR A 78 -20.29 -2.59 1.69
CA THR A 78 -21.01 -1.99 0.56
C THR A 78 -20.64 -2.69 -0.75
N PRO A 79 -21.60 -3.35 -1.42
CA PRO A 79 -21.35 -3.97 -2.72
C PRO A 79 -20.77 -2.96 -3.71
N ARG A 80 -19.72 -3.36 -4.44
CA ARG A 80 -18.99 -2.48 -5.38
C ARG A 80 -18.52 -3.24 -6.60
N ILE A 81 -18.60 -2.62 -7.79
CA ILE A 81 -18.17 -3.24 -9.06
C ILE A 81 -17.24 -2.32 -9.86
N PRO A 82 -16.03 -2.76 -10.24
CA PRO A 82 -15.39 -4.03 -9.85
C PRO A 82 -14.99 -4.00 -8.37
N GLU A 83 -14.85 -5.16 -7.72
CA GLU A 83 -14.26 -5.23 -6.38
C GLU A 83 -12.75 -4.93 -6.41
N THR A 84 -12.21 -4.44 -5.29
CA THR A 84 -10.79 -4.06 -5.14
C THR A 84 -10.33 -4.62 -3.80
N SER A 85 -9.18 -5.28 -3.83
CA SER A 85 -8.50 -5.74 -2.62
C SER A 85 -7.65 -4.62 -2.03
N VAL A 86 -7.30 -4.71 -0.75
CA VAL A 86 -6.36 -3.77 -0.12
C VAL A 86 -5.03 -3.77 -0.88
N LEU A 87 -4.52 -4.93 -1.29
CA LEU A 87 -3.31 -5.03 -2.10
C LEU A 87 -3.42 -4.29 -3.44
N GLY A 88 -4.57 -4.41 -4.11
CA GLY A 88 -4.82 -3.71 -5.38
C GLY A 88 -4.90 -2.20 -5.20
N HIS A 89 -5.54 -1.74 -4.12
CA HIS A 89 -5.60 -0.34 -3.75
C HIS A 89 -4.21 0.25 -3.50
N MET A 90 -3.39 -0.42 -2.68
CA MET A 90 -2.01 0.01 -2.39
C MET A 90 -1.19 0.20 -3.68
N LEU A 91 -1.33 -0.69 -4.66
CA LEU A 91 -0.68 -0.55 -5.96
C LEU A 91 -1.17 0.70 -6.72
N ILE A 92 -2.48 0.96 -6.74
CA ILE A 92 -3.03 2.17 -7.38
C ILE A 92 -2.50 3.44 -6.69
N VAL A 93 -2.46 3.47 -5.36
CA VAL A 93 -1.90 4.61 -4.60
C VAL A 93 -0.41 4.80 -4.93
N ALA A 94 0.37 3.72 -5.04
CA ALA A 94 1.78 3.78 -5.42
C ALA A 94 1.99 4.35 -6.85
N ILE A 95 1.16 3.92 -7.81
CA ILE A 95 1.18 4.45 -9.18
C ILE A 95 0.83 5.95 -9.20
N LEU A 96 -0.22 6.35 -8.48
CA LEU A 96 -0.59 7.76 -8.36
C LEU A 96 0.51 8.59 -7.68
N GLY A 97 1.15 8.05 -6.64
CA GLY A 97 2.29 8.67 -5.96
C GLY A 97 3.51 8.83 -6.86
N TYR A 98 3.77 7.85 -7.74
CA TYR A 98 4.80 7.95 -8.78
C TYR A 98 4.48 9.05 -9.80
N PHE A 99 3.25 9.11 -10.33
CA PHE A 99 2.84 10.18 -11.25
C PHE A 99 2.90 11.55 -10.61
N TYR A 100 2.48 11.68 -9.35
CA TYR A 100 2.66 12.90 -8.58
C TYR A 100 4.13 13.28 -8.50
N SER A 101 5.02 12.35 -8.14
CA SER A 101 6.46 12.58 -8.01
C SER A 101 7.09 13.06 -9.33
N LEU A 102 6.67 12.49 -10.47
CA LEU A 102 7.08 12.96 -11.79
C LEU A 102 6.59 14.38 -12.07
N PHE A 103 5.32 14.66 -11.76
CA PHE A 103 4.71 15.98 -11.96
C PHE A 103 5.39 17.06 -11.10
N SER A 104 5.72 16.75 -9.85
CA SER A 104 6.45 17.64 -8.93
C SER A 104 7.95 17.70 -9.21
N LYS A 105 8.46 16.91 -10.17
CA LYS A 105 9.89 16.81 -10.51
C LYS A 105 10.75 16.42 -9.30
N ALA A 106 10.28 15.45 -8.54
CA ALA A 106 11.03 14.86 -7.44
C ALA A 106 12.37 14.28 -7.92
N CYS A 107 13.42 14.40 -7.10
CA CYS A 107 14.68 13.68 -7.32
C CYS A 107 14.47 12.16 -7.18
N ASP A 108 15.43 11.36 -7.64
CA ASP A 108 15.30 9.90 -7.71
C ASP A 108 15.01 9.28 -6.34
N GLY A 109 15.72 9.70 -5.29
CA GLY A 109 15.50 9.21 -3.93
C GLY A 109 14.09 9.53 -3.42
N ARG A 110 13.63 10.78 -3.57
CA ARG A 110 12.28 11.21 -3.17
C ARG A 110 11.20 10.47 -3.95
N LEU A 111 11.39 10.25 -5.25
CA LEU A 111 10.48 9.48 -6.10
C LEU A 111 10.37 8.03 -5.62
N VAL A 112 11.49 7.36 -5.36
CA VAL A 112 11.53 5.98 -4.87
C VAL A 112 10.85 5.87 -3.51
N ASN A 113 11.16 6.79 -2.60
CA ASN A 113 10.56 6.82 -1.27
C ASN A 113 9.06 7.05 -1.31
N ASN A 114 8.60 7.99 -2.16
CA ASN A 114 7.17 8.24 -2.36
C ASN A 114 6.45 6.99 -2.88
N PHE A 115 7.02 6.30 -3.86
CA PHE A 115 6.46 5.06 -4.40
C PHE A 115 6.34 3.97 -3.33
N PHE A 116 7.41 3.70 -2.58
CA PHE A 116 7.39 2.63 -1.58
C PHE A 116 6.60 2.99 -0.32
N CYS A 117 6.58 4.26 0.09
CA CYS A 117 5.72 4.72 1.18
C CYS A 117 4.25 4.49 0.83
N ALA A 118 3.85 4.88 -0.39
CA ALA A 118 2.50 4.61 -0.89
C ALA A 118 2.22 3.11 -1.06
N LEU A 119 3.19 2.33 -1.53
CA LEU A 119 3.02 0.89 -1.71
C LEU A 119 2.82 0.15 -0.39
N PHE A 120 3.44 0.61 0.70
CA PHE A 120 3.38 -0.07 2.01
C PHE A 120 2.48 0.61 3.04
N HIS A 121 1.80 1.71 2.71
CA HIS A 121 1.03 2.50 3.69
C HIS A 121 -0.01 1.68 4.47
N ASP A 122 -0.75 0.82 3.77
CA ASP A 122 -1.76 -0.09 4.34
C ASP A 122 -1.20 -1.50 4.63
N PHE A 123 0.11 -1.73 4.52
CA PHE A 123 0.69 -3.04 4.84
C PHE A 123 0.35 -3.54 6.26
N PRO A 124 0.33 -2.67 7.31
CA PRO A 124 -0.12 -3.08 8.65
C PRO A 124 -1.57 -3.57 8.71
N GLU A 125 -2.43 -3.25 7.73
CA GLU A 125 -3.83 -3.73 7.71
C GLU A 125 -3.93 -5.26 7.58
N ALA A 126 -2.87 -5.93 7.10
CA ALA A 126 -2.79 -7.39 7.05
C ALA A 126 -2.94 -8.04 8.43
N LEU A 127 -2.68 -7.28 9.49
CA LEU A 127 -2.72 -7.70 10.88
C LEU A 127 -3.98 -7.22 11.62
N THR A 128 -4.48 -6.03 11.31
CA THR A 128 -5.59 -5.39 12.05
C THR A 128 -6.97 -5.76 11.52
N ARG A 129 -7.09 -6.32 10.30
CA ARG A 129 -8.35 -6.73 9.65
C ARG A 129 -9.42 -5.62 9.70
N ASP A 130 -9.26 -4.65 8.79
CA ASP A 130 -10.22 -3.60 8.41
C ASP A 130 -10.94 -2.90 9.58
N ILE A 131 -10.18 -2.13 10.38
CA ILE A 131 -10.79 -1.05 11.17
C ILE A 131 -11.18 0.05 10.18
N ILE A 132 -12.43 0.05 9.74
CA ILE A 132 -12.93 1.01 8.75
C ILE A 132 -12.71 2.46 9.24
N SER A 133 -12.37 3.36 8.31
CA SER A 133 -12.11 4.79 8.61
C SER A 133 -13.19 5.48 9.48
N PRO A 134 -14.51 5.23 9.29
CA PRO A 134 -15.54 5.81 10.17
C PRO A 134 -15.41 5.39 11.64
N VAL A 135 -14.88 4.20 11.91
CA VAL A 135 -14.64 3.70 13.27
C VAL A 135 -13.38 4.32 13.86
N LYS A 136 -12.30 4.48 13.06
CA LYS A 136 -11.03 5.08 13.53
C LYS A 136 -11.29 6.43 14.23
N TYR A 137 -12.04 7.32 13.57
CA TYR A 137 -12.33 8.67 14.07
C TYR A 137 -13.66 8.81 14.82
N SER A 138 -14.28 7.71 15.25
CA SER A 138 -15.65 7.75 15.82
C SER A 138 -15.71 8.32 17.24
N VAL A 139 -14.61 8.24 18.00
CA VAL A 139 -14.53 8.63 19.41
C VAL A 139 -13.19 9.33 19.68
N SER A 140 -13.24 10.47 20.37
CA SER A 140 -12.02 11.17 20.81
C SER A 140 -11.11 10.26 21.65
N GLY A 141 -9.84 10.16 21.27
CA GLY A 141 -8.84 9.31 21.94
C GLY A 141 -8.78 7.85 21.42
N LEU A 142 -9.73 7.42 20.59
CA LEU A 142 -9.64 6.10 19.93
C LEU A 142 -8.52 6.06 18.89
N ASP A 143 -8.28 7.17 18.20
CA ASP A 143 -7.20 7.32 17.22
C ASP A 143 -5.81 7.05 17.83
N ASP A 144 -5.56 7.55 19.04
CA ASP A 144 -4.30 7.35 19.76
C ASP A 144 -4.12 5.87 20.13
N ILE A 145 -5.18 5.23 20.65
CA ILE A 145 -5.17 3.80 21.00
C ILE A 145 -4.94 2.93 19.75
N ILE A 146 -5.58 3.26 18.62
CA ILE A 146 -5.39 2.55 17.36
C ILE A 146 -3.95 2.72 16.88
N SER A 147 -3.39 3.93 16.97
CA SER A 147 -2.01 4.21 16.58
C SER A 147 -1.01 3.40 17.42
N GLU A 148 -1.16 3.41 18.75
CA GLU A 148 -0.32 2.59 19.66
C GLU A 148 -0.43 1.09 19.34
N PHE A 149 -1.64 0.61 19.07
CA PHE A 149 -1.86 -0.78 18.68
C PHE A 149 -1.21 -1.10 17.33
N GLU A 150 -1.35 -0.25 16.32
CA GLU A 150 -0.70 -0.42 15.02
C GLU A 150 0.84 -0.45 15.15
N ILE A 151 1.43 0.44 15.96
CA ILE A 151 2.87 0.43 16.23
C ILE A 151 3.29 -0.91 16.82
N LYS A 152 2.61 -1.36 17.88
CA LYS A 152 2.91 -2.63 18.53
C LYS A 152 2.82 -3.81 17.55
N MET A 153 1.78 -3.84 16.73
CA MET A 153 1.59 -4.89 15.71
C MET A 153 2.73 -4.87 14.67
N ILE A 154 3.18 -3.68 14.23
CA ILE A 154 4.33 -3.57 13.33
C ILE A 154 5.59 -4.13 14.00
N GLU A 155 5.85 -3.76 15.26
CA GLU A 155 7.04 -4.16 16.00
C GLU A 155 7.09 -5.66 16.33
N GLU A 156 5.95 -6.28 16.60
CA GLU A 156 5.86 -7.70 16.99
C GLU A 156 5.68 -8.64 15.78
N GLU A 157 4.93 -8.22 14.75
CA GLU A 157 4.46 -9.12 13.69
C GLU A 157 5.03 -8.80 12.29
N ILE A 158 5.64 -7.63 12.08
CA ILE A 158 6.29 -7.27 10.80
C ILE A 158 7.81 -7.22 10.96
N LEU A 159 8.33 -6.30 11.79
CA LEU A 159 9.76 -6.03 11.88
C LEU A 159 10.63 -7.26 12.18
N PRO A 160 10.26 -8.19 13.08
CA PRO A 160 11.10 -9.34 13.44
C PRO A 160 11.33 -10.33 12.27
N TYR A 161 10.52 -10.23 11.22
CA TYR A 161 10.56 -11.07 10.03
C TYR A 161 11.31 -10.45 8.85
N LEU A 162 11.65 -9.16 8.94
CA LEU A 162 12.47 -8.47 7.96
C LEU A 162 13.97 -8.76 8.16
N PRO A 163 14.77 -8.72 7.09
CA PRO A 163 16.23 -8.69 7.18
C PRO A 163 16.69 -7.46 7.97
N GLU A 164 17.74 -7.62 8.79
CA GLU A 164 18.27 -6.55 9.68
C GLU A 164 18.57 -5.25 8.92
N GLY A 165 19.14 -5.34 7.72
CA GLY A 165 19.45 -4.18 6.88
C GLY A 165 18.24 -3.39 6.38
N LEU A 166 17.04 -3.99 6.38
CA LEU A 166 15.80 -3.34 5.92
C LEU A 166 14.98 -2.74 7.07
N LEU A 167 15.33 -3.00 8.33
CA LEU A 167 14.53 -2.57 9.48
C LEU A 167 14.37 -1.05 9.53
N LYS A 168 15.46 -0.30 9.34
CA LYS A 168 15.43 1.17 9.37
C LYS A 168 14.58 1.74 8.23
N GLU A 169 14.75 1.19 7.03
CA GLU A 169 14.00 1.62 5.85
C GLU A 169 12.50 1.33 5.99
N PHE A 170 12.13 0.12 6.42
CA PHE A 170 10.72 -0.22 6.63
C PHE A 170 10.08 0.61 7.75
N LYS A 171 10.79 0.86 8.86
CA LYS A 171 10.31 1.80 9.89
C LYS A 171 10.02 3.17 9.28
N TYR A 172 10.94 3.68 8.46
CA TYR A 172 10.80 4.96 7.79
C TYR A 172 9.61 5.00 6.81
N LEU A 173 9.43 3.95 5.99
CA LEU A 173 8.35 3.85 5.01
C LEU A 173 6.98 3.69 5.68
N LEU A 174 6.88 2.90 6.76
CA LEU A 174 5.66 2.71 7.55
C LEU A 174 5.33 3.91 8.46
N GLY A 175 6.12 4.98 8.39
CA GLY A 175 5.87 6.21 9.11
C GLY A 175 6.08 6.10 10.61
N LEU A 176 6.98 5.21 11.07
CA LEU A 176 7.39 5.15 12.46
C LEU A 176 8.49 6.19 12.72
N TYR A 177 8.27 7.06 13.71
CA TYR A 177 9.20 8.14 14.06
C TYR A 177 9.10 8.50 15.55
N GLY A 178 10.12 9.21 16.05
CA GLY A 178 10.25 9.51 17.48
C GLY A 178 10.27 8.25 18.35
N ASP A 179 9.87 8.40 19.61
CA ASP A 179 9.91 7.31 20.59
C ASP A 179 8.72 6.34 20.51
N ASN A 180 7.60 6.75 19.91
CA ASN A 180 6.41 5.90 19.73
C ASN A 180 5.34 6.59 18.85
N GLN A 181 5.71 7.19 17.73
CA GLN A 181 4.76 7.89 16.86
C GLN A 181 4.64 7.22 15.50
N LYS A 182 3.42 7.20 14.96
CA LYS A 182 3.10 6.67 13.63
C LYS A 182 2.30 7.67 12.82
N ASN A 183 2.80 8.00 11.63
CA ASN A 183 2.07 8.72 10.60
C ASN A 183 2.76 8.51 9.24
N GLU A 184 2.28 7.54 8.48
CA GLU A 184 2.78 7.23 7.14
C GLU A 184 2.62 8.40 6.15
N PHE A 185 1.62 9.26 6.38
CA PHE A 185 1.30 10.42 5.55
C PHE A 185 1.84 11.75 6.08
N LEU A 186 2.83 11.71 6.98
CA LEU A 186 3.58 12.89 7.39
C LEU A 186 4.62 13.25 6.34
N ASN A 187 4.64 14.53 5.93
CA ASN A 187 5.77 15.09 5.17
C ASN A 187 7.03 15.01 6.04
N ARG A 188 8.06 14.34 5.55
CA ARG A 188 9.25 14.05 6.36
C ARG A 188 10.52 13.95 5.54
N ILE A 189 11.64 14.23 6.19
CA ILE A 189 13.00 14.04 5.69
C ILE A 189 13.82 13.23 6.69
N TYR A 190 15.05 12.88 6.32
CA TYR A 190 16.03 12.28 7.21
C TYR A 190 17.29 13.14 7.29
N GLU A 191 17.53 13.73 8.47
CA GLU A 191 18.72 14.52 8.78
C GLU A 191 19.29 14.03 10.12
N HIS A 192 20.04 12.91 10.10
CA HIS A 192 20.46 12.13 11.29
C HIS A 192 19.29 11.45 12.04
N GLU A 193 18.13 12.10 12.07
CA GLU A 193 16.85 11.61 12.57
C GLU A 193 15.71 11.95 11.61
N ILE A 194 14.51 11.41 11.87
CA ILE A 194 13.32 11.71 11.07
C ILE A 194 12.77 13.06 11.50
N VAL A 195 12.72 14.00 10.55
CA VAL A 195 12.25 15.36 10.81
C VAL A 195 10.97 15.63 10.01
N PRO A 196 9.84 15.93 10.68
CA PRO A 196 8.64 16.42 10.01
C PRO A 196 8.88 17.80 9.39
N VAL A 197 8.43 18.00 8.16
CA VAL A 197 8.57 19.29 7.46
C VAL A 197 7.25 19.71 6.82
N GLU A 198 7.00 21.01 6.77
CA GLU A 198 5.77 21.52 6.18
C GLU A 198 5.87 21.66 4.66
N ASP A 199 6.96 22.26 4.18
CA ASP A 199 7.24 22.51 2.77
C ASP A 199 8.27 21.51 2.24
N MET A 200 7.90 20.77 1.19
CA MET A 200 8.75 19.77 0.56
C MET A 200 9.58 20.35 -0.61
N ASP A 201 9.29 21.56 -1.07
CA ASP A 201 9.99 22.15 -2.22
C ASP A 201 11.47 22.42 -1.90
N ALA A 202 11.79 22.66 -0.63
CA ALA A 202 13.17 22.84 -0.15
C ALA A 202 14.00 21.54 -0.10
N TYR A 203 13.36 20.37 -0.17
CA TYR A 203 13.98 19.07 0.10
C TYR A 203 13.94 18.14 -1.12
N ASN A 204 14.48 18.61 -2.25
CA ASN A 204 14.48 17.89 -3.52
C ASN A 204 15.87 17.41 -3.97
N GLU A 205 16.63 16.84 -3.03
CA GLU A 205 17.92 16.21 -3.26
C GLU A 205 17.96 14.87 -2.51
N ASP A 206 18.65 13.87 -3.07
CA ASP A 206 18.69 12.50 -2.51
C ASP A 206 19.18 12.45 -1.07
N LYS A 207 20.04 13.39 -0.66
CA LYS A 207 20.59 13.49 0.70
C LYS A 207 19.50 13.67 1.78
N PHE A 208 18.35 14.24 1.42
CA PHE A 208 17.26 14.49 2.37
C PHE A 208 16.37 13.27 2.59
N ASN A 209 16.47 12.26 1.71
CA ASN A 209 15.66 11.06 1.78
C ASN A 209 14.15 11.35 1.93
N ALA A 210 13.65 12.40 1.27
CA ALA A 210 12.34 12.99 1.52
C ALA A 210 11.14 12.06 1.18
N ILE A 211 10.02 12.23 1.90
CA ILE A 211 8.70 11.62 1.63
C ILE A 211 7.59 12.67 1.70
N ASP A 212 6.79 12.74 0.63
CA ASP A 212 5.68 13.67 0.45
C ASP A 212 4.36 13.17 1.06
N GLY A 213 4.37 12.86 2.35
CA GLY A 213 3.24 12.21 3.01
C GLY A 213 1.86 12.87 2.75
N LYS A 214 1.78 14.22 2.76
CA LYS A 214 0.51 14.93 2.49
C LYS A 214 0.03 14.75 1.05
N ALA A 215 0.94 14.67 0.08
CA ALA A 215 0.60 14.38 -1.31
C ALA A 215 0.14 12.92 -1.46
N LEU A 216 0.86 11.98 -0.84
CA LEU A 216 0.50 10.57 -0.85
C LEU A 216 -0.87 10.33 -0.21
N LYS A 217 -1.25 11.11 0.82
CA LYS A 217 -2.61 11.03 1.39
C LYS A 217 -3.68 11.43 0.38
N ASN A 218 -3.39 12.41 -0.46
CA ASN A 218 -4.29 12.81 -1.53
C ASN A 218 -4.33 11.78 -2.67
N CYS A 219 -3.22 11.05 -2.93
CA CYS A 219 -3.22 9.88 -3.81
C CYS A 219 -4.13 8.75 -3.28
N ASP A 220 -4.07 8.45 -1.98
CA ASP A 220 -4.96 7.49 -1.30
C ASP A 220 -6.44 7.91 -1.41
N ASN A 221 -6.74 9.16 -1.04
CA ASN A 221 -8.09 9.71 -1.19
C ASN A 221 -8.58 9.63 -2.65
N LEU A 222 -7.73 9.99 -3.62
CA LEU A 222 -8.09 9.93 -5.04
C LEU A 222 -8.34 8.49 -5.51
N ALA A 223 -7.53 7.52 -5.07
CA ALA A 223 -7.77 6.10 -5.37
C ALA A 223 -9.12 5.63 -4.83
N ALA A 224 -9.44 5.96 -3.57
CA ALA A 224 -10.74 5.65 -2.97
C ALA A 224 -11.92 6.37 -3.69
N PHE A 225 -11.70 7.60 -4.16
CA PHE A 225 -12.67 8.33 -4.99
C PHE A 225 -12.93 7.63 -6.33
N ILE A 226 -11.87 7.19 -7.02
CA ILE A 226 -11.96 6.43 -8.27
C ILE A 226 -12.73 5.12 -8.05
N GLU A 227 -12.41 4.38 -6.99
CA GLU A 227 -13.09 3.13 -6.63
C GLU A 227 -14.61 3.31 -6.49
N ALA A 228 -15.03 4.35 -5.77
CA ALA A 228 -16.44 4.66 -5.56
C ALA A 228 -17.11 5.15 -6.86
N THR A 229 -16.46 6.06 -7.58
CA THR A 229 -17.01 6.68 -8.80
C THR A 229 -17.19 5.66 -9.93
N LEU A 230 -16.22 4.75 -10.12
CA LEU A 230 -16.34 3.64 -11.08
C LEU A 230 -17.51 2.71 -10.76
N SER A 231 -17.76 2.46 -9.48
CA SER A 231 -18.90 1.62 -9.09
C SER A 231 -20.23 2.29 -9.39
N ILE A 232 -20.32 3.59 -9.11
CA ILE A 232 -21.51 4.39 -9.39
C ILE A 232 -21.73 4.50 -10.90
N SER A 233 -20.68 4.65 -11.72
CA SER A 233 -20.77 4.68 -13.18
C SER A 233 -21.31 3.37 -13.75
N HIS A 234 -20.96 2.22 -13.14
CA HIS A 234 -21.51 0.91 -13.50
C HIS A 234 -22.91 0.64 -12.94
N GLY A 235 -23.55 1.61 -12.28
CA GLY A 235 -24.94 1.49 -11.80
C GLY A 235 -25.09 0.98 -10.37
N VAL A 236 -24.00 0.67 -9.67
CA VAL A 236 -24.04 0.30 -8.24
C VAL A 236 -23.94 1.58 -7.40
N LYS A 237 -25.09 2.15 -7.06
CA LYS A 237 -25.24 3.48 -6.45
C LYS A 237 -25.84 3.44 -5.04
N SER A 238 -25.23 2.70 -4.12
CA SER A 238 -25.71 2.69 -2.73
C SER A 238 -25.53 4.08 -2.09
N LYS A 239 -26.28 4.36 -1.02
CA LYS A 239 -26.16 5.64 -0.29
C LYS A 239 -24.76 5.82 0.29
N GLU A 240 -24.17 4.73 0.76
CA GLU A 240 -22.84 4.69 1.36
C GLU A 240 -21.75 5.03 0.33
N LEU A 241 -21.86 4.53 -0.91
CA LEU A 241 -20.92 4.89 -1.99
C LEU A 241 -21.06 6.36 -2.39
N ILE A 242 -22.28 6.87 -2.52
CA ILE A 242 -22.52 8.28 -2.88
C ILE A 242 -21.96 9.20 -1.79
N GLN A 243 -22.30 8.93 -0.52
CA GLN A 243 -21.80 9.71 0.62
C GLN A 243 -20.28 9.58 0.76
N GLY A 244 -19.74 8.38 0.54
CA GLY A 244 -18.30 8.14 0.53
C GLY A 244 -17.60 8.97 -0.54
N LYS A 245 -18.10 8.96 -1.78
CA LYS A 245 -17.61 9.79 -2.89
C LYS A 245 -17.64 11.28 -2.52
N GLU A 246 -18.78 11.78 -2.06
CA GLU A 246 -18.97 13.20 -1.70
C GLU A 246 -18.05 13.64 -0.56
N HIS A 247 -17.90 12.81 0.47
CA HIS A 247 -17.01 13.08 1.61
C HIS A 247 -15.55 13.15 1.18
N ILE A 248 -15.10 12.22 0.33
CA ILE A 248 -13.74 12.23 -0.21
C ILE A 248 -13.53 13.45 -1.11
N LEU A 249 -14.49 13.77 -1.98
CA LEU A 249 -14.42 14.94 -2.85
C LEU A 249 -14.31 16.24 -2.04
N LYS A 250 -15.05 16.36 -0.94
CA LYS A 250 -14.94 17.49 0.00
C LYS A 250 -13.54 17.56 0.63
N LYS A 251 -12.96 16.44 1.06
CA LYS A 251 -11.57 16.42 1.57
C LYS A 251 -10.57 16.88 0.53
N LEU A 252 -10.69 16.42 -0.72
CA LEU A 252 -9.84 16.86 -1.83
C LEU A 252 -10.02 18.37 -2.09
N LYS A 253 -11.24 18.90 -2.00
CA LYS A 253 -11.49 20.34 -2.14
C LYS A 253 -10.76 21.17 -1.07
N GLU A 254 -10.75 20.68 0.17
CA GLU A 254 -10.16 21.39 1.31
C GLU A 254 -8.64 21.25 1.38
N LYS A 255 -8.10 20.07 1.05
CA LYS A 255 -6.69 19.68 1.32
C LYS A 255 -5.95 19.11 0.11
N GLY A 256 -6.59 19.07 -1.06
CA GLY A 256 -6.06 18.46 -2.29
C GLY A 256 -5.18 19.38 -3.12
N LYS A 257 -4.85 20.58 -2.65
CA LYS A 257 -3.87 21.44 -3.32
C LYS A 257 -2.52 21.31 -2.66
N ILE A 258 -1.57 20.66 -3.34
CA ILE A 258 -0.21 20.41 -2.85
C ILE A 258 0.79 20.97 -3.86
N GLY A 259 1.43 22.09 -3.51
CA GLY A 259 2.26 22.84 -4.45
C GLY A 259 1.48 23.18 -5.73
N LYS A 260 1.92 22.63 -6.86
CA LYS A 260 1.27 22.80 -8.17
C LYS A 260 0.21 21.72 -8.48
N ALA A 261 0.15 20.65 -7.70
CA ALA A 261 -0.79 19.56 -7.94
C ALA A 261 -2.16 19.91 -7.34
N ASP A 262 -3.20 19.74 -8.14
CA ASP A 262 -4.60 19.94 -7.74
C ASP A 262 -5.37 18.63 -7.88
N PHE A 263 -5.40 17.86 -6.79
CA PHE A 263 -6.08 16.56 -6.74
C PHE A 263 -7.61 16.71 -6.81
N TYR A 264 -8.16 17.86 -6.43
CA TYR A 264 -9.59 18.14 -6.56
C TYR A 264 -9.99 18.34 -8.02
N ALA A 265 -9.22 19.15 -8.76
CA ALA A 265 -9.43 19.32 -10.20
C ALA A 265 -9.35 17.97 -10.93
N LEU A 266 -8.34 17.15 -10.62
CA LEU A 266 -8.19 15.81 -11.20
C LEU A 266 -9.39 14.90 -10.87
N ALA A 267 -9.92 14.95 -9.64
CA ALA A 267 -11.11 14.19 -9.29
C ALA A 267 -12.35 14.61 -10.11
N LEU A 268 -12.54 15.91 -10.37
CA LEU A 268 -13.63 16.42 -11.22
C LEU A 268 -13.48 15.98 -12.68
N GLU A 269 -12.24 15.96 -13.21
CA GLU A 269 -11.96 15.46 -14.56
C GLU A 269 -12.29 13.97 -14.68
N ILE A 270 -11.92 13.16 -13.68
CA ILE A 270 -12.23 11.73 -13.63
C ILE A 270 -13.75 11.50 -13.56
N GLU A 271 -14.45 12.24 -12.70
CA GLU A 271 -15.91 12.15 -12.56
C GLU A 271 -16.61 12.47 -13.90
N THR A 272 -16.18 13.56 -14.55
CA THR A 272 -16.67 13.95 -15.89
C THR A 272 -16.40 12.86 -16.93
N TYR A 273 -15.18 12.28 -16.94
CA TYR A 273 -14.80 11.22 -17.86
C TYR A 273 -15.66 9.96 -17.69
N LEU A 274 -16.00 9.62 -16.44
CA LEU A 274 -16.84 8.45 -16.13
C LEU A 274 -18.34 8.70 -16.33
N GLY A 275 -18.75 9.94 -16.62
CA GLY A 275 -20.14 10.31 -16.91
C GLY A 275 -21.07 10.25 -15.70
N VAL A 276 -20.57 10.59 -14.51
CA VAL A 276 -21.28 10.49 -13.22
C VAL A 276 -21.30 11.79 -12.46
#